data_AF-A0A5Q0GM18-F1
#
_entry.id   AF-A0A5Q0GM18-F1
#
_cell.length_a   1.000
_cell.length_b   1.000
_cell.length_c   1.000
_cell.angle_alpha   90.00
_cell.angle_beta   90.00
_cell.angle_gamma   90.00
#
_symmetry.space_group_name_H-M   'P 1'
#
loop_
_entity.id
_entity.type
_entity.pdbx_description
1 polymer ?
#
loop_
_entity_poly.entity_id
_entity_poly.type
_entity_poly.pdbx_seq_one_letter_code
_entity_poly.pdbx_strand_id
1 'polypeptide(L)'
;MIKNDWRRETKNIRLGVIAVIPTLLFLMFSHTVNAEDPGECFMITTSGRTIPLRKLCGSTKTVQNSAERVFRVPIKRRLGRTPVIDVTFNDKKTFEMIVDTGANNTLIPLKLAIALQLQPTGIMKAQIADGTQVEFSTSKVRSIAAGGAIAKNIQVAIAPKAEFGLLGHDFFGNYDIKILETEVEFHPR
;
A
#
# COMPACT_ATOMS: atom_id res chain seq x y z
N MET A 1 66.60 -64.76 5.58
CA MET A 1 66.21 -66.15 5.85
C MET A 1 65.16 -66.18 6.97
N ILE A 2 63.89 -66.20 6.58
CA ILE A 2 62.70 -66.83 7.19
C ILE A 2 62.59 -66.94 8.74
N LYS A 3 61.65 -66.19 9.33
CA LYS A 3 60.42 -66.65 10.05
C LYS A 3 59.81 -65.44 10.79
N ASN A 4 58.74 -64.82 10.28
CA ASN A 4 57.35 -65.13 10.64
C ASN A 4 57.18 -65.53 12.12
N ASP A 5 56.68 -64.61 12.94
CA ASP A 5 55.74 -65.00 13.97
C ASP A 5 54.57 -64.00 14.04
N TRP A 6 53.39 -64.58 13.88
CA TRP A 6 52.10 -63.95 13.81
C TRP A 6 51.48 -64.05 15.20
N ARG A 7 51.20 -62.91 15.85
CA ARG A 7 50.24 -62.89 16.96
C ARG A 7 49.18 -61.83 16.70
N ARG A 8 48.06 -62.32 16.16
CA ARG A 8 46.76 -61.64 16.08
C ARG A 8 46.29 -61.29 17.49
N GLU A 9 46.09 -60.01 17.75
CA GLU A 9 45.03 -59.56 18.65
C GLU A 9 44.14 -58.58 17.90
N THR A 10 43.05 -59.11 17.35
CA THR A 10 41.94 -58.35 16.78
C THR A 10 41.16 -57.71 17.92
N LYS A 11 41.51 -56.47 18.29
CA LYS A 11 40.63 -55.62 19.09
C LYS A 11 39.55 -55.06 18.17
N ASN A 12 38.34 -55.59 18.33
CA ASN A 12 37.12 -55.14 17.68
C ASN A 12 36.86 -53.67 18.02
N ILE A 13 37.25 -52.76 17.13
CA ILE A 13 36.78 -51.38 17.16
C ILE A 13 35.32 -51.42 16.70
N ARG A 14 34.39 -51.14 17.62
CA ARG A 14 32.97 -50.98 17.30
C ARG A 14 32.83 -49.78 16.35
N LEU A 15 32.76 -50.06 15.05
CA LEU A 15 32.19 -49.16 14.06
C LEU A 15 30.69 -49.05 14.39
N GLY A 16 30.32 -47.95 15.04
CA GLY A 16 28.93 -47.63 15.36
C GLY A 16 28.76 -46.12 15.40
N VAL A 17 29.30 -45.46 14.38
CA VAL A 17 29.17 -44.02 14.19
C VAL A 17 27.97 -43.79 13.27
N ILE A 18 26.97 -43.13 13.84
CA ILE A 18 25.95 -42.29 13.20
C ILE A 18 24.86 -43.01 12.41
N ALA A 19 23.68 -43.11 13.04
CA ALA A 19 22.41 -42.86 12.35
C ALA A 19 21.34 -42.46 13.40
N VAL A 20 21.52 -41.30 14.04
CA VAL A 20 20.43 -40.66 14.79
C VAL A 20 19.62 -39.83 13.80
N ILE A 21 18.47 -40.41 13.44
CA ILE A 21 17.22 -39.85 12.87
C ILE A 21 17.09 -38.32 13.10
N PRO A 22 16.74 -37.48 12.09
CA PRO A 22 15.39 -37.51 11.52
C PRO A 22 15.23 -37.13 10.04
N THR A 23 14.51 -37.99 9.31
CA THR A 23 13.81 -37.74 8.04
C THR A 23 12.67 -36.71 8.17
N LEU A 24 12.92 -35.57 8.82
CA LEU A 24 11.93 -34.51 9.08
C LEU A 24 12.49 -33.09 8.87
N LEU A 25 13.61 -32.96 8.15
CA LEU A 25 14.24 -31.67 7.83
C LEU A 25 14.19 -31.30 6.33
N PHE A 26 13.25 -31.85 5.57
CA PHE A 26 13.11 -31.55 4.12
C PHE A 26 11.78 -30.86 3.73
N LEU A 27 10.97 -30.41 4.70
CA LEU A 27 9.72 -29.68 4.44
C LEU A 27 9.78 -28.17 4.75
N MET A 28 10.97 -27.59 4.96
CA MET A 28 11.12 -26.16 5.34
C MET A 28 11.93 -25.32 4.35
N PHE A 29 12.15 -25.78 3.12
CA PHE A 29 12.46 -24.84 2.04
C PHE A 29 11.16 -24.45 1.36
N SER A 30 10.59 -23.33 1.80
CA SER A 30 9.71 -22.56 0.93
C SER A 30 10.53 -22.17 -0.29
N HIS A 31 10.47 -22.97 -1.36
CA HIS A 31 10.91 -22.54 -2.67
C HIS A 31 9.95 -21.42 -3.09
N THR A 32 10.29 -20.19 -2.72
CA THR A 32 9.76 -19.03 -3.41
C THR A 32 10.38 -19.09 -4.80
N VAL A 33 9.62 -19.64 -5.75
CA VAL A 33 9.93 -19.47 -7.16
C VAL A 33 9.56 -18.02 -7.46
N ASN A 34 10.57 -17.14 -7.49
CA ASN A 34 10.39 -15.85 -8.12
C ASN A 34 10.13 -16.16 -9.60
N ALA A 35 8.89 -15.98 -10.06
CA ALA A 35 8.61 -15.90 -11.47
C ALA A 35 9.32 -14.63 -11.97
N GLU A 36 10.51 -14.82 -12.52
CA GLU A 36 11.27 -13.75 -13.15
C GLU A 36 10.54 -13.41 -14.45
N ASP A 37 9.63 -12.43 -14.37
CA ASP A 37 8.86 -11.94 -15.52
C ASP A 37 9.83 -11.33 -16.54
N PRO A 38 10.06 -11.97 -17.71
CA PRO A 38 10.97 -11.45 -18.71
C PRO A 38 10.47 -10.15 -19.39
N GLY A 39 9.26 -9.70 -19.05
CA GLY A 39 8.56 -8.56 -19.62
C GLY A 39 7.78 -8.92 -20.89
N GLU A 40 7.12 -7.94 -21.52
CA GLU A 40 6.15 -8.21 -22.60
C GLU A 40 6.74 -8.51 -24.00
N CYS A 41 8.06 -8.36 -24.22
CA CYS A 41 8.69 -8.60 -25.53
C CYS A 41 9.96 -9.48 -25.40
N PHE A 42 9.75 -10.78 -25.59
CA PHE A 42 10.77 -11.81 -25.59
C PHE A 42 10.39 -12.96 -26.54
N MET A 43 11.38 -13.77 -26.88
CA MET A 43 11.18 -15.04 -27.57
C MET A 43 11.67 -16.18 -26.67
N ILE A 44 10.96 -17.30 -26.67
CA ILE A 44 11.40 -18.54 -26.02
C ILE A 44 11.99 -19.44 -27.11
N THR A 45 13.21 -19.93 -26.91
CA THR A 45 13.84 -20.89 -27.82
C THR A 45 13.22 -22.29 -27.66
N THR A 46 13.50 -23.19 -28.60
CA THR A 46 13.15 -24.62 -28.47
C THR A 46 13.79 -25.29 -27.25
N SER A 47 14.85 -24.71 -26.68
CA SER A 47 15.50 -25.16 -25.45
C SER A 47 14.89 -24.55 -24.17
N GLY A 48 13.81 -23.77 -24.27
CA GLY A 48 13.19 -23.10 -23.13
C GLY A 48 13.93 -21.86 -22.62
N ARG A 49 14.92 -21.35 -23.35
CA ARG A 49 15.67 -20.15 -22.96
C ARG A 49 14.94 -18.89 -23.44
N THR A 50 14.81 -17.91 -22.56
CA THR A 50 14.24 -16.61 -22.90
C THR A 50 15.28 -15.68 -23.51
N ILE A 51 14.98 -15.10 -24.67
CA ILE A 51 15.79 -14.08 -25.36
C ILE A 51 15.00 -12.75 -25.36
N PRO A 52 15.50 -11.69 -24.70
CA PRO A 52 14.83 -10.40 -24.69
C PRO A 52 14.92 -9.75 -26.08
N LEU A 53 13.78 -9.36 -26.67
CA LEU A 53 13.71 -8.77 -28.02
C LEU A 53 13.46 -7.25 -28.00
N ARG A 54 13.70 -6.61 -26.85
CA ARG A 54 13.43 -5.17 -26.58
C ARG A 54 13.97 -4.22 -27.65
N LYS A 55 15.08 -4.57 -28.31
CA LYS A 55 15.73 -3.79 -29.36
C LYS A 55 15.07 -3.94 -30.74
N LEU A 56 14.33 -5.01 -30.98
CA LEU A 56 13.66 -5.34 -32.24
C LEU A 56 12.21 -4.86 -32.28
N CYS A 57 11.51 -4.87 -31.12
CA CYS A 57 10.12 -4.43 -30.99
C CYS A 57 9.90 -2.91 -31.22
N GLY A 58 10.92 -2.15 -31.64
CA GLY A 58 10.74 -0.83 -32.25
C GLY A 58 9.99 0.21 -31.40
N SER A 59 10.54 0.57 -30.24
CA SER A 59 10.42 1.90 -29.60
C SER A 59 11.10 1.86 -28.24
N THR A 60 12.27 2.48 -28.11
CA THR A 60 12.76 2.97 -26.83
C THR A 60 11.91 4.17 -26.41
N LYS A 61 10.65 3.93 -26.03
CA LYS A 61 10.23 4.54 -24.79
C LYS A 61 11.03 3.75 -23.77
N THR A 62 11.90 4.43 -23.04
CA THR A 62 12.24 4.00 -21.70
C THR A 62 10.91 3.54 -21.11
N VAL A 63 10.75 2.24 -20.89
CA VAL A 63 9.91 1.79 -19.79
C VAL A 63 10.65 2.31 -18.56
N GLN A 64 10.65 3.64 -18.35
CA GLN A 64 10.35 4.12 -17.04
C GLN A 64 9.08 3.35 -16.75
N ASN A 65 9.18 2.43 -15.80
CA ASN A 65 8.01 1.88 -15.19
C ASN A 65 7.07 3.08 -14.98
N SER A 66 6.07 3.22 -15.83
CA SER A 66 4.74 3.55 -15.37
C SER A 66 4.29 2.35 -14.54
N ALA A 67 5.05 2.03 -13.48
CA ALA A 67 4.44 1.65 -12.25
C ALA A 67 3.50 2.81 -12.02
N GLU A 68 2.24 2.58 -12.41
CA GLU A 68 1.09 3.35 -12.04
C GLU A 68 1.40 3.93 -10.66
N ARG A 69 1.55 5.26 -10.57
CA ARG A 69 2.13 5.87 -9.39
C ARG A 69 1.13 5.70 -8.25
N VAL A 70 1.20 4.58 -7.55
CA VAL A 70 0.31 4.26 -6.44
C VAL A 70 0.77 5.07 -5.24
N PHE A 71 -0.10 5.96 -4.77
CA PHE A 71 0.13 6.70 -3.54
C PHE A 71 -0.39 5.87 -2.38
N ARG A 72 0.49 5.53 -1.44
CA ARG A 72 0.18 4.69 -0.28
C ARG A 72 0.14 5.53 0.98
N VAL A 73 -0.92 5.37 1.77
CA VAL A 73 -1.07 6.05 3.06
C VAL A 73 -1.29 5.01 4.15
N PRO A 74 -0.44 4.94 5.19
CA PRO A 74 -0.67 4.03 6.30
C PRO A 74 -1.95 4.41 7.06
N ILE A 75 -2.72 3.39 7.43
CA ILE A 75 -3.89 3.53 8.30
C ILE A 75 -3.40 3.62 9.73
N LYS A 76 -3.69 4.71 10.43
CA LYS A 76 -3.30 4.90 11.83
C LYS A 76 -4.12 4.04 12.78
N ARG A 77 -5.41 3.96 12.49
CA ARG A 77 -6.41 3.16 13.21
C ARG A 77 -7.68 3.05 12.38
N ARG A 78 -8.63 2.27 12.87
CA ARG A 78 -9.99 2.21 12.32
C ARG A 78 -11.02 2.69 13.35
N LEU A 79 -11.97 3.51 12.90
CA LEU A 79 -13.15 3.88 13.67
C LEU A 79 -14.35 3.24 12.98
N GLY A 80 -15.06 2.34 13.67
CA GLY A 80 -16.18 1.62 13.06
C GLY A 80 -15.78 0.83 11.79
N ARG A 81 -14.54 0.29 11.76
CA ARG A 81 -13.90 -0.38 10.60
C ARG A 81 -13.46 0.55 9.46
N THR A 82 -13.77 1.84 9.52
CA THR A 82 -13.35 2.83 8.52
C THR A 82 -11.95 3.35 8.82
N PRO A 83 -11.05 3.44 7.83
CA PRO A 83 -9.67 3.84 8.07
C PRO A 83 -9.56 5.32 8.41
N VAL A 84 -8.66 5.62 9.34
CA VAL A 84 -8.23 6.98 9.69
C VAL A 84 -6.80 7.17 9.22
N ILE A 85 -6.57 8.21 8.41
CA ILE A 85 -5.28 8.54 7.83
C ILE A 85 -4.88 9.99 8.14
N ASP A 86 -3.58 10.28 8.09
CA ASP A 86 -3.08 11.65 8.14
C ASP A 86 -3.25 12.34 6.78
N VAL A 87 -3.86 13.53 6.80
CA VAL A 87 -4.10 14.36 5.62
C VAL A 87 -3.59 15.77 5.86
N THR A 88 -2.82 16.30 4.91
CA THR A 88 -2.21 17.64 4.99
C THR A 88 -3.01 18.64 4.19
N PHE A 89 -3.44 19.70 4.86
CA PHE A 89 -4.17 20.82 4.26
C PHE A 89 -3.24 22.03 4.08
N ASN A 90 -3.35 22.66 2.91
CA ASN A 90 -2.60 23.86 2.55
C ASN A 90 -1.09 23.74 2.83
N ASP A 91 -0.52 22.55 2.69
CA ASP A 91 0.90 22.24 2.91
C ASP A 91 1.41 22.65 4.31
N LYS A 92 0.50 22.82 5.28
CA LYS A 92 0.79 23.45 6.58
C LYS A 92 0.29 22.64 7.77
N LYS A 93 -0.94 22.12 7.70
CA LYS A 93 -1.61 21.47 8.84
C LYS A 93 -1.99 20.06 8.48
N THR A 94 -1.45 19.09 9.23
CA THR A 94 -1.83 17.68 9.11
C THR A 94 -2.87 17.34 10.16
N PHE A 95 -3.96 16.72 9.73
CA PHE A 95 -5.06 16.29 10.57
C PHE A 95 -5.49 14.87 10.19
N GLU A 96 -6.00 14.16 11.19
CA GLU A 96 -6.57 12.84 10.99
C GLU A 96 -7.95 12.95 10.35
N MET A 97 -8.14 12.24 9.25
CA MET A 97 -9.38 12.21 8.49
C MET A 97 -9.86 10.77 8.33
N ILE A 98 -11.16 10.58 8.43
CA ILE A 98 -11.83 9.32 8.09
C ILE A 98 -11.95 9.27 6.56
N VAL A 99 -11.52 8.18 5.93
CA VAL A 99 -11.74 7.99 4.49
C VAL A 99 -13.20 7.57 4.28
N ASP A 100 -14.01 8.45 3.71
CA ASP A 100 -15.45 8.27 3.60
C ASP A 100 -15.91 8.27 2.14
N THR A 101 -16.04 7.07 1.56
CA THR A 101 -16.57 6.88 0.21
C THR A 101 -18.08 7.15 0.10
N GLY A 102 -18.78 7.37 1.23
CA GLY A 102 -20.18 7.80 1.24
C GLY A 102 -20.34 9.32 1.14
N ALA A 103 -19.27 10.09 1.32
CA ALA A 103 -19.31 11.54 1.28
C ALA A 103 -18.91 12.08 -0.09
N ASN A 104 -19.79 12.87 -0.71
CA ASN A 104 -19.45 13.59 -1.95
C ASN A 104 -18.38 14.66 -1.71
N ASN A 105 -18.49 15.39 -0.59
CA ASN A 105 -17.62 16.51 -0.24
C ASN A 105 -16.82 16.23 1.03
N THR A 106 -15.60 16.75 1.07
CA THR A 106 -14.76 16.73 2.26
C THR A 106 -15.35 17.63 3.35
N LEU A 107 -15.49 17.08 4.55
CA LEU A 107 -16.02 17.77 5.73
C LEU A 107 -14.91 17.89 6.77
N ILE A 108 -14.66 19.10 7.23
CA ILE A 108 -13.64 19.40 8.24
C ILE A 108 -14.27 19.83 9.58
N PRO A 109 -13.66 19.45 10.72
CA PRO A 109 -14.01 20.02 12.02
C PRO A 109 -13.76 21.52 12.08
N LEU A 110 -14.56 22.25 12.86
CA LEU A 110 -14.35 23.68 13.11
C LEU A 110 -12.94 24.00 13.63
N LYS A 111 -12.37 23.14 14.49
CA LYS A 111 -10.99 23.28 14.99
C LYS A 111 -9.94 23.33 13.86
N LEU A 112 -10.14 22.57 12.79
CA LEU A 112 -9.26 22.58 11.62
C LEU A 112 -9.44 23.87 10.82
N ALA A 113 -10.70 24.31 10.61
CA ALA A 113 -10.98 25.57 9.93
C ALA A 113 -10.32 26.77 10.64
N ILE A 114 -10.40 26.81 11.98
CA ILE A 114 -9.73 27.84 12.81
C ILE A 114 -8.20 27.73 12.68
N ALA A 115 -7.64 26.53 12.76
CA ALA A 115 -6.19 26.31 12.65
C ALA A 115 -5.61 26.71 11.28
N LEU A 116 -6.45 26.69 10.24
CA LEU A 116 -6.13 27.12 8.88
C LEU A 116 -6.53 28.58 8.60
N GLN A 117 -7.17 29.27 9.54
CA GLN A 117 -7.70 30.64 9.41
C GLN A 117 -8.64 30.80 8.20
N LEU A 118 -9.46 29.78 7.97
CA LEU A 118 -10.41 29.77 6.86
C LEU A 118 -11.57 30.74 7.10
N GLN A 119 -11.94 31.48 6.06
CA GLN A 119 -13.13 32.33 6.06
C GLN A 119 -14.29 31.60 5.38
N PRO A 120 -15.52 31.69 5.91
CA PRO A 120 -16.69 31.16 5.24
C PRO A 120 -16.87 31.78 3.85
N THR A 121 -17.11 30.93 2.85
CA THR A 121 -17.33 31.35 1.45
C THR A 121 -18.77 31.08 0.97
N GLY A 122 -19.58 30.38 1.77
CA GLY A 122 -20.94 30.04 1.42
C GLY A 122 -21.56 29.00 2.37
N ILE A 123 -22.65 28.40 1.91
CA ILE A 123 -23.40 27.34 2.60
C ILE A 123 -23.61 26.19 1.62
N MET A 124 -23.52 24.95 2.10
CA MET A 124 -23.98 23.77 1.38
C MET A 124 -25.06 23.05 2.16
N LYS A 125 -26.01 22.45 1.45
CA LYS A 125 -26.97 21.49 2.00
C LYS A 125 -26.40 20.09 1.82
N ALA A 126 -26.31 19.34 2.90
CA ALA A 126 -25.92 17.94 2.89
C ALA A 126 -27.11 17.09 3.31
N GLN A 127 -27.34 15.99 2.60
CA GLN A 127 -28.25 14.94 3.03
C GLN A 127 -27.47 13.93 3.85
N ILE A 128 -27.94 13.65 5.06
CA ILE A 128 -27.33 12.66 5.95
C ILE A 128 -27.96 11.28 5.69
N ALA A 129 -27.34 10.22 6.18
CA ALA A 129 -27.77 8.84 5.96
C ALA A 129 -29.21 8.53 6.41
N ASP A 130 -29.75 9.29 7.37
CA ASP A 130 -31.15 9.18 7.81
C ASP A 130 -32.15 9.93 6.89
N GLY A 131 -31.65 10.53 5.82
CA GLY A 131 -32.43 11.29 4.84
C GLY A 131 -32.66 12.76 5.21
N THR A 132 -32.27 13.19 6.41
CA THR A 132 -32.42 14.59 6.84
C THR A 132 -31.46 15.49 6.06
N GLN A 133 -31.86 16.75 5.86
CA GLN A 133 -31.01 17.77 5.27
C GLN A 133 -30.48 18.70 6.35
N VAL A 134 -29.18 18.94 6.32
CA VAL A 134 -28.48 19.86 7.22
C VAL A 134 -27.67 20.86 6.42
N GLU A 135 -27.50 22.06 6.96
CA GLU A 135 -26.71 23.11 6.34
C GLU A 135 -25.33 23.23 7.01
N PHE A 136 -24.29 23.29 6.18
CA PHE A 136 -22.92 23.53 6.63
C PHE A 136 -22.38 24.80 5.99
N SER A 137 -21.71 25.64 6.78
CA SER A 137 -20.85 26.67 6.22
C SER A 137 -19.74 26.02 5.40
N THR A 138 -19.34 26.66 4.31
CA THR A 138 -18.27 26.15 3.44
C THR A 138 -17.08 27.09 3.42
N SER A 139 -15.91 26.58 3.10
CA SER A 139 -14.73 27.38 2.77
C SER A 139 -13.92 26.71 1.66
N LYS A 140 -12.89 27.38 1.15
CA LYS A 140 -11.97 26.82 0.16
C LYS A 140 -10.60 26.57 0.77
N VAL A 141 -10.04 25.39 0.49
CA VAL A 141 -8.64 25.06 0.78
C VAL A 141 -7.85 25.00 -0.53
N ARG A 142 -6.60 25.47 -0.49
CA ARG A 142 -5.69 25.47 -1.64
C ARG A 142 -5.28 24.06 -2.02
N SER A 143 -4.95 23.23 -1.04
CA SER A 143 -4.53 21.83 -1.25
C SER A 143 -4.99 20.92 -0.13
N ILE A 144 -5.28 19.68 -0.50
CA ILE A 144 -5.45 18.53 0.39
C ILE A 144 -4.49 17.46 -0.13
N ALA A 145 -3.67 16.87 0.74
CA ALA A 145 -2.66 15.90 0.36
C ALA A 145 -2.59 14.71 1.32
N ALA A 146 -2.49 13.50 0.78
CA ALA A 146 -2.31 12.26 1.54
C ALA A 146 -1.41 11.29 0.76
N GLY A 147 -0.27 10.87 1.34
CA GLY A 147 0.64 9.89 0.71
C GLY A 147 1.23 10.30 -0.64
N GLY A 148 1.21 11.59 -0.96
CA GLY A 148 1.60 12.12 -2.27
C GLY A 148 0.45 12.31 -3.27
N ALA A 149 -0.74 11.77 -3.00
CA ALA A 149 -1.95 12.14 -3.73
C ALA A 149 -2.37 13.56 -3.31
N ILE A 150 -2.66 14.43 -4.30
CA ILE A 150 -2.96 15.84 -4.06
C ILE A 150 -4.22 16.23 -4.82
N ALA A 151 -5.14 16.87 -4.11
CA ALA A 151 -6.27 17.59 -4.69
C ALA A 151 -6.10 19.10 -4.42
N LYS A 152 -6.48 19.95 -5.37
CA LYS A 152 -6.28 21.41 -5.30
C LYS A 152 -7.61 22.13 -5.40
N ASN A 153 -7.69 23.30 -4.77
CA ASN A 153 -8.84 24.21 -4.85
C ASN A 153 -10.17 23.54 -4.44
N ILE A 154 -10.16 22.80 -3.33
CA ILE A 154 -11.31 22.04 -2.84
C ILE A 154 -12.18 22.94 -1.97
N GLN A 155 -13.50 22.90 -2.21
CA GLN A 155 -14.48 23.47 -1.29
C GLN A 155 -14.80 22.43 -0.21
N VAL A 156 -14.64 22.80 1.05
CA VAL A 156 -14.87 21.93 2.21
C VAL A 156 -16.08 22.40 3.01
N ALA A 157 -16.83 21.45 3.56
CA ALA A 157 -17.86 21.70 4.57
C ALA A 157 -17.21 21.90 5.95
N ILE A 158 -17.75 22.81 6.76
CA ILE A 158 -17.30 23.02 8.14
C ILE A 158 -18.38 22.51 9.09
N ALA A 159 -18.06 21.48 9.86
CA ALA A 159 -18.95 20.91 10.86
C ALA A 159 -18.61 21.46 12.26
N PRO A 160 -19.52 22.22 12.91
CA PRO A 160 -19.24 22.87 14.19
C PRO A 160 -18.97 21.91 15.35
N LYS A 161 -19.61 20.74 15.33
CA LYS A 161 -19.59 19.75 16.43
C LYS A 161 -18.81 18.47 16.09
N ALA A 162 -18.18 18.39 14.93
CA ALA A 162 -17.45 17.19 14.52
C ALA A 162 -16.10 17.10 15.23
N GLU A 163 -15.78 15.93 15.75
CA GLU A 163 -14.46 15.65 16.33
C GLU A 163 -13.43 15.30 15.25
N PHE A 164 -13.86 14.52 14.25
CA PHE A 164 -13.06 14.05 13.10
C PHE A 164 -13.62 14.62 11.80
N GLY A 165 -12.75 14.76 10.79
CA GLY A 165 -13.17 15.12 9.44
C GLY A 165 -13.44 13.88 8.58
N LEU A 166 -14.20 14.09 7.51
CA LEU A 166 -14.48 13.11 6.47
C LEU A 166 -13.76 13.53 5.20
N LEU A 167 -12.96 12.64 4.63
CA LEU A 167 -12.33 12.81 3.33
C LEU A 167 -13.27 12.22 2.28
N GLY A 168 -13.79 13.06 1.39
CA GLY A 168 -14.84 12.69 0.44
C GLY A 168 -14.35 12.56 -1.01
N HIS A 169 -15.30 12.29 -1.91
CA HIS A 169 -15.07 12.09 -3.34
C HIS A 169 -14.45 13.30 -4.07
N ASP A 170 -14.61 14.51 -3.56
CA ASP A 170 -13.92 15.69 -4.08
C ASP A 170 -12.38 15.62 -3.95
N PHE A 171 -11.85 14.82 -3.02
CA PHE A 171 -10.44 14.46 -2.98
C PHE A 171 -10.15 13.24 -3.87
N PHE A 172 -11.00 12.21 -3.83
CA PHE A 172 -10.76 10.94 -4.55
C PHE A 172 -10.98 11.04 -6.06
N GLY A 173 -11.60 12.10 -6.59
CA GLY A 173 -12.18 12.10 -7.95
C GLY A 173 -11.27 11.69 -9.11
N ASN A 174 -9.95 11.89 -8.96
CA ASN A 174 -8.93 11.54 -9.96
C ASN A 174 -8.22 10.21 -9.66
N TYR A 175 -8.70 9.45 -8.69
CA TYR A 175 -8.08 8.22 -8.23
C TYR A 175 -9.09 7.08 -8.10
N ASP A 176 -8.65 5.88 -8.44
CA ASP A 176 -9.24 4.67 -7.89
C ASP A 176 -8.65 4.40 -6.51
N ILE A 177 -9.51 3.99 -5.58
CA ILE A 177 -9.15 3.81 -4.18
C ILE A 177 -9.20 2.33 -3.81
N LYS A 178 -8.14 1.84 -3.14
CA LYS A 178 -8.15 0.55 -2.46
C LYS A 178 -7.93 0.75 -0.98
N ILE A 179 -8.84 0.21 -0.18
CA ILE A 179 -8.72 0.20 1.29
C ILE A 179 -8.24 -1.20 1.67
N LEU A 180 -6.95 -1.31 1.97
CA LEU A 180 -6.31 -2.55 2.42
C LEU A 180 -6.35 -2.64 3.95
N GLU A 181 -5.77 -3.71 4.51
CA GLU A 181 -5.76 -3.93 5.96
C GLU A 181 -5.05 -2.79 6.71
N THR A 182 -3.84 -2.43 6.26
CA THR A 182 -2.94 -1.49 6.94
C THR A 182 -2.71 -0.18 6.19
N GLU A 183 -3.21 -0.05 4.96
CA GLU A 183 -3.00 1.13 4.13
C GLU A 183 -4.17 1.43 3.20
N VAL A 184 -4.24 2.68 2.76
CA VAL A 184 -5.10 3.13 1.67
C VAL A 184 -4.21 3.45 0.47
N GLU A 185 -4.58 2.91 -0.68
CA GLU A 185 -3.92 3.17 -1.96
C GLU A 185 -4.77 4.09 -2.83
N PHE A 186 -4.14 5.09 -3.43
CA PHE A 186 -4.73 5.92 -4.49
C PHE A 186 -4.01 5.65 -5.82
N HIS A 187 -4.75 5.18 -6.80
CA HIS A 187 -4.29 4.83 -8.15
C HIS A 187 -4.78 5.90 -9.11
N PRO A 188 -3.90 6.71 -9.75
CA PRO A 188 -4.34 7.73 -10.70
C PRO A 188 -5.12 7.14 -11.87
N ARG A 189 -6.23 7.79 -12.26
CA ARG A 189 -7.02 7.43 -13.45
C ARG A 189 -6.45 7.99 -14.75
#